data_AF-A0AAU3NXM8-F1
#
_entry.id   AF-A0AAU3NXM8-F1
#
_cell.length_a   1.000
_cell.length_b   1.000
_cell.length_c   1.000
_cell.angle_alpha   90.00
_cell.angle_beta   90.00
_cell.angle_gamma   90.00
#
_symmetry.space_group_name_H-M   'P 1'
#
loop_
_entity.id
_entity.type
_entity.pdbx_description
1 polymer ?
#
loop_
_entity_poly.entity_id
_entity_poly.type
_entity_poly.pdbx_seq_one_letter_code
_entity_poly.pdbx_strand_id
1 'polypeptide(L)'
;MRDMTGRPTCWSVLTAMGAAALARRGHGGGVMAADHRIMAGADLDGSVNGSVATTGLDRLFVLMRNASRGRGTTREEFWWHLRGWRRSPRPRASGHRTRTDLSPLMRQLDRALPLPPEAVDAMTDAIGTITADRAVVVGRAWQGAFFDLHPRCRDRRVLSGPSPRFPEIEFVP
;
A
#
# COMPACT_ATOMS: atom_id res chain seq x y z
N MET A 1 19.21 7.67 -13.24
CA MET A 1 19.75 8.87 -12.56
C MET A 1 18.58 9.84 -12.35
N ARG A 2 18.32 10.31 -11.12
CA ARG A 2 17.04 10.98 -10.72
C ARG A 2 16.93 12.41 -11.26
N ASP A 3 15.70 12.89 -11.40
CA ASP A 3 15.36 14.26 -11.04
C ASP A 3 14.61 14.24 -9.68
N MET A 4 15.07 15.09 -8.77
CA MET A 4 14.54 15.31 -7.41
C MET A 4 13.16 16.02 -7.39
N THR A 5 12.56 16.33 -8.54
CA THR A 5 11.29 17.07 -8.67
C THR A 5 10.03 16.19 -8.73
N GLY A 6 10.14 14.86 -8.78
CA GLY A 6 8.97 13.98 -8.86
C GLY A 6 8.27 13.96 -10.23
N ARG A 7 8.96 14.35 -11.31
CA ARG A 7 8.44 14.19 -12.67
C ARG A 7 8.35 12.69 -13.05
N PRO A 8 7.23 12.24 -13.64
CA PRO A 8 7.06 10.84 -14.02
C PRO A 8 8.08 10.47 -15.10
N THR A 9 8.99 9.54 -14.81
CA THR A 9 9.76 8.86 -15.85
C THR A 9 8.83 7.93 -16.61
N CYS A 10 8.68 8.18 -17.91
CA CYS A 10 7.82 7.38 -18.75
C CYS A 10 8.57 6.11 -19.15
N TRP A 11 8.21 4.98 -18.53
CA TRP A 11 8.85 3.69 -18.80
C TRP A 11 8.12 3.00 -19.94
N SER A 12 8.73 3.03 -21.13
CA SER A 12 8.27 2.27 -22.29
C SER A 12 8.49 0.78 -22.03
N VAL A 13 7.42 0.00 -22.14
CA VAL A 13 7.37 -1.48 -22.06
C VAL A 13 7.44 -2.07 -20.64
N LEU A 14 6.25 -2.36 -20.10
CA LEU A 14 6.05 -3.14 -18.87
C LEU A 14 6.56 -4.57 -19.08
N THR A 15 7.59 -5.00 -18.36
CA THR A 15 7.83 -6.43 -18.13
C THR A 15 7.70 -6.70 -16.64
N ALA A 16 6.49 -7.11 -16.25
CA ALA A 16 6.07 -7.56 -14.91
C ALA A 16 6.04 -6.52 -13.77
N MET A 17 4.95 -6.57 -13.00
CA MET A 17 4.76 -5.85 -11.74
C MET A 17 4.68 -6.86 -10.61
N GLY A 18 5.37 -6.59 -9.51
CA GLY A 18 5.20 -7.31 -8.26
C GLY A 18 4.16 -6.59 -7.40
N ALA A 19 2.88 -6.95 -7.54
CA ALA A 19 1.85 -6.53 -6.59
C ALA A 19 1.73 -7.59 -5.49
N ALA A 20 2.06 -7.24 -4.25
CA ALA A 20 1.82 -8.10 -3.10
C ALA A 20 0.59 -7.58 -2.35
N ALA A 21 -0.56 -8.17 -2.65
CA ALA A 21 -1.76 -8.07 -1.83
C ALA A 21 -1.90 -9.39 -1.04
N LEU A 22 -1.91 -9.27 0.28
CA LEU A 22 -2.27 -10.33 1.22
C LEU A 22 -1.39 -11.59 1.20
N ALA A 23 -0.31 -11.56 1.99
CA ALA A 23 0.20 -12.79 2.59
C ALA A 23 0.88 -12.46 3.92
N ARG A 24 0.76 -13.35 4.89
CA ARG A 24 1.61 -13.42 6.10
C ARG A 24 3.12 -13.47 5.78
N ARG A 25 3.48 -13.49 4.50
CA ARG A 25 4.81 -13.30 3.94
C ARG A 25 4.70 -12.30 2.78
N GLY A 26 5.03 -11.02 2.97
CA GLY A 26 5.15 -10.10 1.84
C GLY A 26 6.39 -10.46 1.03
N HIS A 27 6.20 -10.57 -0.29
CA HIS A 27 7.24 -10.98 -1.25
C HIS A 27 7.55 -9.92 -2.30
N GLY A 28 6.79 -8.81 -2.36
CA GLY A 28 6.90 -7.82 -3.43
C GLY A 28 8.33 -7.29 -3.62
N GLY A 29 9.00 -6.94 -2.52
CA GLY A 29 10.40 -6.53 -2.55
C GLY A 29 11.34 -7.65 -3.03
N GLY A 30 11.17 -8.87 -2.52
CA GLY A 30 12.04 -10.00 -2.85
C GLY A 30 11.95 -10.41 -4.32
N VAL A 31 10.75 -10.39 -4.91
CA VAL A 31 10.57 -10.69 -6.34
C VAL A 31 11.21 -9.60 -7.21
N MET A 32 11.10 -8.31 -6.83
CA MET A 32 11.80 -7.23 -7.52
C MET A 32 13.34 -7.33 -7.41
N ALA A 33 13.84 -7.80 -6.26
CA ALA A 33 15.26 -8.04 -6.08
C ALA A 33 15.75 -9.21 -6.94
N ALA A 34 14.93 -10.25 -7.10
CA ALA A 34 15.27 -11.43 -7.90
C ALA A 34 15.12 -11.21 -9.42
N ASP A 35 14.17 -10.37 -9.86
CA ASP A 35 13.92 -10.09 -11.27
C ASP A 35 14.07 -8.59 -11.58
N HIS A 36 15.15 -8.25 -12.28
CA HIS A 36 15.47 -6.88 -12.68
C HIS A 36 14.47 -6.28 -13.67
N ARG A 37 13.65 -7.11 -14.34
CA ARG A 37 12.62 -6.65 -15.27
C ARG A 37 11.47 -5.95 -14.54
N ILE A 38 11.24 -6.31 -13.27
CA ILE A 38 10.17 -5.72 -12.47
C ILE A 38 10.58 -4.34 -11.98
N MET A 39 10.06 -3.30 -12.64
CA MET A 39 10.46 -1.91 -12.39
C MET A 39 9.66 -1.22 -11.27
N ALA A 40 8.55 -1.81 -10.86
CA ALA A 40 7.63 -1.21 -9.89
C ALA A 40 7.01 -2.27 -8.96
N GLY A 41 6.90 -1.93 -7.67
CA GLY A 41 6.26 -2.78 -6.68
C GLY A 41 5.43 -2.01 -5.67
N ALA A 42 4.43 -2.70 -5.12
CA ALA A 42 3.62 -2.20 -4.04
C ALA A 42 3.40 -3.29 -2.99
N ASP A 43 3.65 -2.93 -1.73
CA ASP A 43 3.27 -3.73 -0.57
C ASP A 43 2.02 -3.12 0.07
N LEU A 44 0.93 -3.89 0.09
CA LEU A 44 -0.33 -3.50 0.70
C LEU A 44 -0.40 -4.01 2.12
N ASP A 45 0.47 -3.47 2.96
CA ASP A 45 0.51 -3.73 4.39
C ASP A 45 0.94 -5.17 4.75
N GLY A 46 1.91 -5.74 4.01
CA GLY A 46 2.59 -7.00 4.29
C GLY A 46 4.02 -6.86 4.86
N SER A 47 4.55 -7.88 5.53
CA SER A 47 5.94 -7.84 6.03
C SER A 47 6.93 -7.91 4.87
N VAL A 48 8.07 -7.21 4.97
CA VAL A 48 9.17 -7.38 4.02
C VAL A 48 10.08 -8.49 4.55
N ASN A 49 10.27 -9.57 3.80
CA ASN A 49 11.06 -10.72 4.25
C ASN A 49 12.29 -10.93 3.37
N GLY A 50 13.35 -11.50 3.96
CA GLY A 50 14.61 -11.79 3.28
C GLY A 50 15.59 -10.61 3.27
N SER A 51 16.74 -10.81 2.63
CA SER A 51 17.82 -9.83 2.55
C SER A 51 17.42 -8.53 1.86
N VAL A 52 16.31 -8.49 1.14
CA VAL A 52 15.79 -7.27 0.52
C VAL A 52 15.44 -6.20 1.56
N ALA A 53 15.11 -6.58 2.80
CA ALA A 53 14.85 -5.63 3.88
C ALA A 53 16.06 -4.73 4.17
N THR A 54 17.28 -5.25 4.04
CA THR A 54 18.54 -4.52 4.31
C THR A 54 19.25 -4.08 3.03
N THR A 55 19.15 -4.83 1.94
CA THR A 55 19.78 -4.46 0.65
C THR A 55 18.96 -3.40 -0.10
N GLY A 56 17.66 -3.34 0.15
CA GLY A 56 16.75 -2.37 -0.44
C GLY A 56 16.55 -2.52 -1.95
N LEU A 57 15.94 -1.50 -2.55
CA LEU A 57 15.73 -1.40 -4.00
C LEU A 57 16.01 0.02 -4.46
N ASP A 58 16.48 0.19 -5.69
CA ASP A 58 16.68 1.47 -6.38
C ASP A 58 15.53 1.83 -7.35
N ARG A 59 14.48 1.03 -7.35
CA ARG A 59 13.31 1.10 -8.24
C ARG A 59 12.07 1.67 -7.54
N LEU A 60 10.98 1.83 -8.28
CA LEU A 60 9.73 2.44 -7.81
C LEU A 60 9.04 1.54 -6.79
N PHE A 61 8.77 2.03 -5.58
CA PHE A 61 8.12 1.22 -4.55
C PHE A 61 7.12 2.00 -3.69
N VAL A 62 5.96 1.39 -3.42
CA VAL A 62 4.97 1.91 -2.46
C VAL A 62 4.82 0.97 -1.27
N LEU A 63 4.95 1.51 -0.06
CA LEU A 63 4.65 0.82 1.20
C LEU A 63 3.35 1.37 1.77
N MET A 64 2.22 0.74 1.48
CA MET A 64 0.93 1.21 1.97
C MET A 64 0.67 0.67 3.38
N ARG A 65 0.90 1.50 4.40
CA ARG A 65 0.80 1.15 5.82
C ARG A 65 -0.65 1.11 6.31
N ASN A 66 -0.90 0.53 7.47
CA ASN A 66 -2.15 0.71 8.23
C ASN A 66 -1.94 1.63 9.45
N ALA A 67 -3.01 1.96 10.17
CA ALA A 67 -2.94 2.87 11.31
C ALA A 67 -2.26 2.26 12.55
N SER A 68 -2.40 0.95 12.76
CA SER A 68 -1.95 0.25 13.97
C SER A 68 -0.48 -0.17 13.97
N ARG A 69 0.22 -0.07 12.84
CA ARG A 69 1.62 -0.55 12.73
C ARG A 69 2.66 0.53 12.97
N GLY A 70 3.32 0.40 14.13
CA GLY A 70 4.42 1.23 14.61
C GLY A 70 5.77 0.95 13.94
N ARG A 71 6.81 1.66 14.43
CA ARG A 71 8.21 1.61 13.96
C ARG A 71 8.90 0.30 14.36
N GLY A 72 9.99 -0.05 13.68
CA GLY A 72 10.90 -1.14 14.08
C GLY A 72 10.64 -2.51 13.44
N THR A 73 9.83 -2.58 12.39
CA THR A 73 9.64 -3.81 11.60
C THR A 73 10.62 -3.86 10.43
N THR A 74 10.75 -5.03 9.80
CA THR A 74 11.52 -5.20 8.55
C THR A 74 11.06 -4.26 7.42
N ARG A 75 9.82 -3.75 7.49
CA ARG A 75 9.30 -2.75 6.56
C ARG A 75 9.92 -1.36 6.80
N GLU A 76 10.14 -0.95 8.05
CA GLU A 76 10.84 0.30 8.35
C GLU A 76 12.29 0.24 7.90
N GLU A 77 12.95 -0.88 8.14
CA GLU A 77 14.32 -1.08 7.67
C GLU A 77 14.37 -1.01 6.14
N PHE A 78 13.46 -1.71 5.46
CA PHE A 78 13.33 -1.65 4.01
C PHE A 78 13.08 -0.23 3.49
N TRP A 79 12.21 0.55 4.16
CA TRP A 79 11.91 1.93 3.78
C TRP A 79 13.17 2.78 3.69
N TRP A 80 14.08 2.66 4.67
CA TRP A 80 15.33 3.42 4.68
C TRP A 80 16.30 2.98 3.58
N HIS A 81 16.28 1.70 3.21
CA HIS A 81 17.11 1.16 2.14
C HIS A 81 16.54 1.35 0.72
N LEU A 82 15.32 1.90 0.57
CA LEU A 82 14.77 2.28 -0.73
C LEU A 82 15.49 3.52 -1.30
N ARG A 83 16.27 3.32 -2.37
CA ARG A 83 17.04 4.33 -3.09
C ARG A 83 16.35 4.85 -4.35
N GLY A 84 15.15 4.39 -4.65
CA GLY A 84 14.31 4.84 -5.78
C GLY A 84 13.22 5.84 -5.38
N TRP A 85 12.29 6.11 -6.31
CA TRP A 85 11.05 6.81 -5.96
C TRP A 85 10.26 5.94 -4.96
N ARG A 86 9.81 6.56 -3.87
CA ARG A 86 9.11 5.85 -2.80
C ARG A 86 8.00 6.68 -2.19
N ARG A 87 6.91 6.02 -1.78
CA ARG A 87 5.82 6.60 -0.99
C ARG A 87 5.35 5.63 0.09
N SER A 88 4.99 6.19 1.25
CA SER A 88 4.50 5.44 2.41
C SER A 88 3.15 5.97 2.89
N PRO A 89 2.08 5.85 2.07
CA PRO A 89 0.75 6.30 2.47
C PRO A 89 0.19 5.43 3.59
N ARG A 90 -0.45 6.08 4.56
CA ARG A 90 -1.07 5.47 5.73
C ARG A 90 -2.50 6.00 5.88
N PRO A 91 -3.52 5.20 5.55
CA PRO A 91 -4.89 5.54 5.89
C PRO A 91 -5.10 5.50 7.40
N ARG A 92 -5.65 6.57 7.96
CA ARG A 92 -6.17 6.65 9.32
C ARG A 92 -7.28 5.64 9.53
N ALA A 93 -7.49 5.26 10.78
CA ALA A 93 -8.56 4.34 11.17
C ALA A 93 -8.55 2.99 10.41
N SER A 94 -7.40 2.59 9.85
CA SER A 94 -7.28 1.35 9.08
C SER A 94 -6.52 0.27 9.83
N GLY A 95 -7.04 -0.94 9.79
CA GLY A 95 -6.40 -2.17 10.25
C GLY A 95 -5.76 -2.96 9.09
N HIS A 96 -5.19 -4.11 9.42
CA HIS A 96 -4.48 -4.95 8.44
C HIS A 96 -5.37 -5.42 7.29
N ARG A 97 -6.62 -5.76 7.61
CA ARG A 97 -7.59 -6.34 6.67
C ARG A 97 -8.36 -5.31 5.86
N THR A 98 -8.15 -4.02 6.09
CA THR A 98 -8.74 -2.91 5.29
C THR A 98 -8.48 -3.03 3.79
N ARG A 99 -7.41 -3.75 3.39
CA ARG A 99 -6.98 -3.90 1.99
C ARG A 99 -7.61 -5.05 1.25
N THR A 100 -8.55 -5.72 1.90
CA THR A 100 -9.33 -6.80 1.32
C THR A 100 -10.78 -6.36 1.17
N ASP A 101 -11.58 -7.19 0.52
CA ASP A 101 -13.03 -6.97 0.44
C ASP A 101 -13.75 -7.22 1.78
N LEU A 102 -13.03 -7.47 2.88
CA LEU A 102 -13.64 -7.71 4.19
C LEU A 102 -14.42 -6.49 4.71
N SER A 103 -13.99 -5.25 4.43
CA SER A 103 -14.75 -4.07 4.87
C SER A 103 -16.16 -4.00 4.25
N PRO A 104 -16.34 -4.07 2.92
CA PRO A 104 -17.67 -4.08 2.33
C PRO A 104 -18.44 -5.38 2.63
N LEU A 105 -17.78 -6.54 2.67
CA LEU A 105 -18.44 -7.81 2.99
C LEU A 105 -18.97 -7.82 4.42
N MET A 106 -18.21 -7.30 5.39
CA MET A 106 -18.66 -7.29 6.78
C MET A 106 -19.86 -6.35 6.98
N ARG A 107 -19.85 -5.19 6.33
CA ARG A 107 -21.02 -4.30 6.34
C ARG A 107 -22.27 -4.96 5.75
N GLN A 108 -22.11 -5.79 4.73
CA GLN A 108 -23.24 -6.53 4.16
C GLN A 108 -23.72 -7.63 5.12
N LEU A 109 -22.78 -8.34 5.75
CA LEU A 109 -23.07 -9.41 6.69
C LEU A 109 -23.82 -8.89 7.94
N ASP A 110 -23.34 -7.81 8.54
CA ASP A 110 -23.94 -7.16 9.71
C ASP A 110 -25.37 -6.66 9.46
N ARG A 111 -25.67 -6.25 8.22
CA ARG A 111 -27.04 -5.88 7.80
C ARG A 111 -27.95 -7.07 7.58
N ALA A 112 -27.39 -8.20 7.15
CA ALA A 112 -28.15 -9.40 6.82
C ALA A 112 -28.43 -10.26 8.05
N LEU A 113 -27.50 -10.27 9.01
CA LEU A 113 -27.49 -11.14 10.17
C LEU A 113 -27.00 -10.34 11.39
N PRO A 114 -27.69 -10.39 12.54
CA PRO A 114 -27.17 -9.81 13.77
C PRO A 114 -25.92 -10.58 14.18
N LEU A 115 -24.76 -9.93 14.05
CA LEU A 115 -23.48 -10.49 14.47
C LEU A 115 -23.35 -10.36 15.99
N PRO A 116 -22.78 -11.38 16.66
CA PRO A 116 -22.54 -11.26 18.08
C PRO A 116 -21.43 -10.20 18.33
N PRO A 117 -21.48 -9.45 19.45
CA PRO A 117 -20.58 -8.33 19.69
C PRO A 117 -19.09 -8.69 19.55
N GLU A 118 -18.68 -9.87 20.01
CA GLU A 118 -17.29 -10.32 19.91
C GLU A 118 -16.82 -10.49 18.46
N ALA A 119 -17.71 -10.85 17.53
CA ALA A 119 -17.38 -10.96 16.12
C ALA A 119 -17.22 -9.57 15.49
N VAL A 120 -18.02 -8.60 15.91
CA VAL A 120 -17.93 -7.19 15.48
C VAL A 120 -16.62 -6.58 15.99
N ASP A 121 -16.26 -6.83 17.24
CA ASP A 121 -15.01 -6.35 17.85
C ASP A 121 -13.79 -6.96 17.16
N ALA A 122 -13.75 -8.28 17.00
CA ALA A 122 -12.66 -8.96 16.30
C ALA A 122 -12.48 -8.46 14.86
N MET A 123 -13.58 -8.08 14.19
CA MET A 123 -13.50 -7.52 12.86
C MET A 123 -13.06 -6.06 12.85
N THR A 124 -13.50 -5.27 13.83
CA THR A 124 -13.05 -3.89 14.03
C THR A 124 -11.55 -3.84 14.31
N ASP A 125 -11.01 -4.78 15.08
CA ASP A 125 -9.56 -4.90 15.29
C ASP A 125 -8.82 -5.23 13.99
N ALA A 126 -9.40 -6.11 13.16
CA ALA A 126 -8.79 -6.53 11.91
C ALA A 126 -8.84 -5.44 10.83
N ILE A 127 -9.95 -4.71 10.73
CA ILE A 127 -10.26 -3.75 9.64
C ILE A 127 -10.00 -2.31 10.06
N GLY A 128 -10.03 -2.00 11.35
CA GLY A 128 -10.13 -0.63 11.85
C GLY A 128 -11.52 -0.05 11.69
N THR A 129 -11.65 1.24 11.99
CA THR A 129 -12.92 1.99 12.03
C THR A 129 -13.20 2.83 10.79
N ILE A 130 -12.36 2.74 9.76
CA ILE A 130 -12.62 3.36 8.46
C ILE A 130 -13.90 2.76 7.84
N THR A 131 -14.77 3.61 7.30
CA THR A 131 -16.00 3.13 6.68
C THR A 131 -15.72 2.30 5.43
N ALA A 132 -16.56 1.29 5.18
CA ALA A 132 -16.38 0.38 4.06
C ALA A 132 -16.25 1.09 2.70
N ASP A 133 -17.06 2.11 2.44
CA ASP A 133 -17.00 2.86 1.17
C ASP A 133 -15.68 3.62 1.04
N ARG A 134 -15.18 4.21 2.14
CA ARG A 134 -13.91 4.93 2.14
C ARG A 134 -12.73 3.97 1.99
N ALA A 135 -12.75 2.81 2.64
CA ALA A 135 -11.72 1.77 2.46
C ALA A 135 -11.57 1.38 0.97
N VAL A 136 -12.69 1.15 0.28
CA VAL A 136 -12.71 0.80 -1.15
C VAL A 136 -12.22 1.96 -2.02
N VAL A 137 -12.75 3.17 -1.81
CA VAL A 137 -12.40 4.36 -2.60
C VAL A 137 -10.92 4.71 -2.46
N VAL A 138 -10.40 4.71 -1.23
CA VAL A 138 -9.00 4.95 -0.93
C VAL A 138 -8.12 3.88 -1.57
N GLY A 139 -8.42 2.60 -1.34
CA GLY A 139 -7.64 1.49 -1.90
C GLY A 139 -7.53 1.54 -3.42
N ARG A 140 -8.64 1.79 -4.11
CA ARG A 140 -8.69 1.90 -5.58
C ARG A 140 -7.96 3.14 -6.08
N ALA A 141 -8.16 4.29 -5.45
CA ALA A 141 -7.53 5.54 -5.86
C ALA A 141 -6.00 5.46 -5.78
N TRP A 142 -5.46 4.87 -4.71
CA TRP A 142 -4.02 4.75 -4.53
C TRP A 142 -3.37 3.76 -5.49
N GLN A 143 -3.96 2.59 -5.66
CA GLN A 143 -3.47 1.60 -6.63
C GLN A 143 -3.57 2.16 -8.05
N GLY A 144 -4.70 2.75 -8.41
CA GLY A 144 -4.90 3.40 -9.70
C GLY A 144 -3.91 4.53 -9.95
N ALA A 145 -3.65 5.40 -8.96
CA ALA A 145 -2.70 6.50 -9.10
C ALA A 145 -1.25 6.02 -9.26
N PHE A 146 -0.85 4.93 -8.58
CA PHE A 146 0.47 4.33 -8.77
C PHE A 146 0.67 3.81 -10.20
N PHE A 147 -0.34 3.12 -10.73
CA PHE A 147 -0.31 2.62 -12.11
C PHE A 147 -0.51 3.71 -13.17
N ASP A 148 -1.21 4.80 -12.83
CA ASP A 148 -1.35 5.95 -13.71
C ASP A 148 -0.04 6.76 -13.78
N LEU A 149 0.62 7.00 -12.64
CA LEU A 149 1.81 7.85 -12.58
C LEU A 149 3.00 7.26 -13.35
N HIS A 150 3.26 5.96 -13.18
CA HIS A 150 4.49 5.35 -13.69
C HIS A 150 4.29 4.66 -15.07
N PRO A 151 3.44 3.62 -15.20
CA PRO A 151 3.14 3.02 -16.50
C PRO A 151 2.50 3.94 -17.53
N ARG A 152 1.61 4.85 -17.10
CA ARG A 152 0.79 5.66 -18.02
C ARG A 152 1.21 7.12 -18.07
N CYS A 153 2.19 7.52 -17.26
CA CYS A 153 2.73 8.88 -17.24
C CYS A 153 1.64 9.95 -16.96
N ARG A 154 0.60 9.56 -16.19
CA ARG A 154 -0.56 10.39 -15.82
C ARG A 154 -0.52 10.68 -14.33
N ASP A 155 -0.12 11.90 -13.98
CA ASP A 155 -0.15 12.32 -12.58
C ASP A 155 -1.57 12.69 -12.13
N ARG A 156 -2.15 11.84 -11.28
CA ARG A 156 -3.45 12.10 -10.62
C ARG A 156 -3.32 12.93 -9.34
N ARG A 157 -2.09 13.32 -8.97
CA ARG A 157 -1.69 14.03 -7.75
C ARG A 157 -2.02 13.36 -6.42
N VAL A 158 -2.64 12.18 -6.45
CA VAL A 158 -2.96 11.37 -5.25
C VAL A 158 -1.69 10.97 -4.51
N LEU A 159 -0.59 10.69 -5.22
CA LEU A 159 0.69 10.27 -4.63
C LEU A 159 1.60 11.45 -4.21
N SER A 160 1.16 12.69 -4.45
CA SER A 160 2.02 13.88 -4.36
C SER A 160 2.01 14.53 -2.98
N GLY A 161 1.00 14.25 -2.15
CA GLY A 161 0.89 14.77 -0.80
C GLY A 161 -0.54 14.70 -0.27
N PRO A 162 -0.80 15.27 0.93
CA PRO A 162 -2.13 15.33 1.51
C PRO A 162 -3.16 15.92 0.53
N SER A 163 -4.37 15.35 0.52
CA SER A 163 -5.44 15.75 -0.40
C SER A 163 -6.76 15.89 0.35
N PRO A 164 -7.52 16.99 0.16
CA PRO A 164 -8.86 17.12 0.71
C PRO A 164 -9.84 16.02 0.25
N ARG A 165 -9.56 15.36 -0.89
CA ARG A 165 -10.35 14.23 -1.40
C ARG A 165 -10.10 12.93 -0.62
N PHE A 166 -8.93 12.81 0.00
CA PHE A 166 -8.48 11.66 0.76
C PHE A 166 -7.95 12.11 2.12
N PRO A 167 -8.78 12.75 2.97
CA PRO A 167 -8.37 13.29 4.26
C PRO A 167 -7.90 12.20 5.24
N GLU A 168 -8.23 10.94 4.96
CA GLU A 168 -7.80 9.80 5.74
C GLU A 168 -6.33 9.47 5.51
N ILE A 169 -5.70 9.98 4.45
CA ILE A 169 -4.34 9.59 4.11
C ILE A 169 -3.32 10.51 4.74
N GLU A 170 -2.39 9.89 5.46
CA GLU A 170 -1.15 10.50 5.89
C GLU A 170 0.03 9.96 5.09
N PHE A 171 1.03 10.80 4.88
CA PHE A 171 2.30 10.40 4.31
C PHE A 171 3.30 10.25 5.44
N VAL A 172 3.78 9.03 5.64
CA VAL A 172 4.81 8.78 6.65
C VAL A 172 6.17 9.18 6.06
N PRO A 173 6.97 9.99 6.78
CA PRO A 173 8.34 10.35 6.38
C PRO A 173 9.25 9.12 6.18
#